data_AF-A0A925DLA5-F1
#
_entry.id   AF-A0A925DLA5-F1
#
_cell.length_a   1.000
_cell.length_b   1.000
_cell.length_c   1.000
_cell.angle_alpha   90.00
_cell.angle_beta   90.00
_cell.angle_gamma   90.00
#
_symmetry.space_group_name_H-M   'P 1'
#
loop_
_entity.id
_entity.type
_entity.pdbx_description
1 polymer ?
#
loop_
_entity_poly.entity_id
_entity_poly.type
_entity_poly.pdbx_seq_one_letter_code
_entity_poly.pdbx_strand_id
1 'polypeptide(L)'
;MNTRAKKTDSAIPAVKAEPLTQPRKGAKQPKLVRDHCEMLDTEYAALAEIKKACREAGIEVKKNDLLRVALAQVGDMDAPGLKQALDALPPLKGGRPGKDK
;
A
#
# COMPACT_ATOMS: atom_id res chain seq x y z
N MET A 1 22.25 -57.61 -38.38
CA MET A 1 23.06 -56.72 -37.53
C MET A 1 22.87 -55.29 -38.02
N ASN A 2 22.96 -54.32 -37.11
CA ASN A 2 22.05 -53.17 -37.05
C ASN A 2 22.41 -51.99 -37.96
N THR A 3 21.34 -51.29 -38.36
CA THR A 3 21.27 -50.00 -39.04
C THR A 3 21.62 -48.83 -38.11
N ARG A 4 22.27 -47.79 -38.67
CA ARG A 4 22.38 -46.40 -38.17
C ARG A 4 22.92 -45.56 -39.35
N ALA A 5 22.48 -44.35 -39.70
CA ALA A 5 21.85 -43.25 -38.97
C ALA A 5 20.89 -42.47 -39.91
N LYS A 6 19.64 -42.15 -39.52
CA LYS A 6 19.15 -40.97 -38.77
C LYS A 6 19.05 -39.72 -39.67
N LYS A 7 17.90 -39.48 -40.34
CA LYS A 7 16.63 -38.82 -39.89
C LYS A 7 16.83 -37.32 -39.57
N THR A 8 16.02 -36.36 -40.01
CA THR A 8 14.77 -36.33 -40.81
C THR A 8 14.50 -34.87 -41.21
N ASP A 9 13.93 -34.72 -42.39
CA ASP A 9 13.24 -33.55 -42.93
C ASP A 9 11.89 -33.27 -42.24
N SER A 10 11.33 -32.08 -42.51
CA SER A 10 9.94 -31.62 -42.35
C SER A 10 9.50 -31.02 -41.00
N ALA A 11 9.12 -29.73 -41.00
CA ALA A 11 7.71 -29.30 -41.04
C ALA A 11 7.51 -27.77 -40.86
N ILE A 12 6.53 -27.27 -41.60
CA ILE A 12 6.01 -25.90 -41.81
C ILE A 12 5.64 -25.19 -40.49
N PRO A 13 5.86 -23.85 -40.33
CA PRO A 13 5.12 -23.09 -39.34
C PRO A 13 3.94 -22.37 -40.00
N ALA A 14 2.74 -22.84 -39.62
CA ALA A 14 1.48 -22.14 -39.76
C ALA A 14 1.49 -20.82 -38.97
N VAL A 15 0.78 -19.83 -39.50
CA VAL A 15 0.59 -18.49 -38.96
C VAL A 15 0.07 -18.57 -37.53
N LYS A 16 0.92 -18.18 -36.58
CA LYS A 16 0.61 -18.14 -35.16
C LYS A 16 -0.02 -16.79 -34.85
N ALA A 17 -1.26 -16.83 -34.36
CA ALA A 17 -1.94 -15.70 -33.75
C ALA A 17 -1.00 -14.98 -32.77
N GLU A 18 -0.83 -13.67 -32.97
CA GLU A 18 0.01 -12.86 -32.10
C GLU A 18 -0.59 -12.81 -30.68
N PRO A 19 0.20 -13.16 -29.65
CA PRO A 19 -0.22 -13.11 -28.27
C PRO A 19 -0.30 -11.66 -27.77
N LEU A 20 -1.39 -11.39 -27.04
CA LEU A 20 -1.57 -10.38 -25.99
C LEU A 20 -0.46 -9.32 -25.93
N THR A 21 -0.78 -8.16 -26.50
CA THR A 21 -0.02 -6.92 -26.37
C THR A 21 0.36 -6.65 -24.92
N GLN A 22 1.64 -6.90 -24.67
CA GLN A 22 2.57 -6.35 -23.68
C GLN A 22 2.03 -5.22 -22.79
N PRO A 23 2.31 -5.24 -21.47
CA PRO A 23 2.00 -4.12 -20.59
C PRO A 23 2.72 -2.87 -21.10
N ARG A 24 1.97 -1.80 -21.35
CA ARG A 24 2.50 -0.50 -21.74
C ARG A 24 3.56 -0.06 -20.72
N LYS A 25 4.83 -0.13 -21.12
CA LYS A 25 5.95 0.51 -20.41
C LYS A 25 5.67 2.01 -20.35
N GLY A 26 5.24 2.54 -19.21
CA GLY A 26 5.07 3.99 -19.08
C GLY A 26 4.38 4.50 -17.81
N ALA A 27 3.53 3.72 -17.15
CA ALA A 27 2.98 4.14 -15.87
C ALA A 27 4.04 3.92 -14.77
N LYS A 28 4.73 4.99 -14.35
CA LYS A 28 5.62 4.95 -13.19
C LYS A 28 4.76 4.64 -11.97
N GLN A 29 5.01 3.47 -11.37
CA GLN A 29 4.35 3.11 -10.11
C GLN A 29 4.64 4.19 -9.05
N PRO A 30 3.66 4.53 -8.19
CA PRO A 30 3.88 5.48 -7.11
C PRO A 30 5.07 5.06 -6.24
N LYS A 31 5.94 6.00 -5.90
CA LYS A 31 7.06 5.73 -4.98
C LYS A 31 6.48 5.40 -3.60
N LEU A 32 6.86 4.25 -3.04
CA LEU A 32 6.51 3.88 -1.67
C LEU A 32 7.43 4.62 -0.69
N VAL A 33 6.85 5.52 0.10
CA VAL A 33 7.52 6.16 1.24
C VAL A 33 7.14 5.38 2.50
N ARG A 34 8.13 4.94 3.26
CA ARG A 34 7.94 4.35 4.59
C ARG A 34 8.30 5.41 5.60
N ASP A 35 7.33 5.78 6.41
CA ASP A 35 7.50 6.74 7.48
C ASP A 35 7.08 6.14 8.82
N HIS A 36 7.63 6.65 9.91
CA HIS A 36 7.33 6.20 11.27
C HIS A 36 6.57 7.29 12.03
N CYS A 37 5.37 6.95 12.51
CA CYS A 37 4.60 7.83 13.38
C CYS A 37 4.86 7.49 14.85
N GLU A 38 5.23 8.50 15.63
CA GLU A 38 5.14 8.44 17.10
C GLU A 38 3.68 8.64 17.53
N MET A 39 3.21 7.83 18.46
CA MET A 39 1.84 7.84 18.98
C MET A 39 1.88 7.64 20.49
N LEU A 40 0.88 8.15 21.21
CA LEU A 40 0.70 7.81 22.62
C LEU A 40 0.22 6.35 22.76
N ASP A 41 0.50 5.76 23.93
CA ASP A 41 0.07 4.39 24.25
C ASP A 41 -1.44 4.23 24.08
N THR A 42 -2.22 5.25 24.45
CA THR A 42 -3.68 5.28 24.32
C THR A 42 -4.13 5.30 22.86
N GLU A 43 -3.46 6.07 22.00
CA GLU A 43 -3.76 6.13 20.56
C GLU A 43 -3.39 4.81 19.86
N TYR A 44 -2.27 4.22 20.26
CA TYR A 44 -1.86 2.91 19.75
C TYR A 44 -2.83 1.80 20.17
N ALA A 45 -3.34 1.85 21.41
CA ALA A 45 -4.39 0.94 21.88
C ALA A 45 -5.70 1.14 21.08
N ALA A 46 -6.09 2.39 20.79
CA ALA A 46 -7.26 2.68 19.97
C ALA A 46 -7.15 2.07 18.56
N LEU A 47 -5.96 2.08 17.94
CA LEU A 47 -5.74 1.38 16.67
C LEU A 47 -5.97 -0.13 16.77
N ALA A 48 -5.62 -0.77 17.90
CA ALA A 48 -5.85 -2.19 18.10
C ALA A 48 -7.35 -2.51 18.20
N GLU A 49 -8.10 -1.70 18.94
CA GLU A 49 -9.56 -1.85 19.06
C GLU A 49 -10.27 -1.62 17.73
N ILE A 50 -9.87 -0.60 16.95
CA ILE A 50 -10.43 -0.38 15.60
C ILE A 50 -10.16 -1.60 14.71
N LYS A 51 -8.92 -2.12 14.72
CA LYS A 51 -8.60 -3.34 13.95
C LYS A 51 -9.45 -4.53 14.38
N LYS A 52 -9.72 -4.68 15.68
CA LYS A 52 -10.55 -5.75 16.21
C LYS A 52 -11.99 -5.59 15.72
N ALA A 53 -12.57 -4.39 15.81
CA ALA A 53 -13.91 -4.08 15.31
C ALA A 53 -14.03 -4.36 13.80
N CYS A 54 -13.02 -3.99 13.00
CA CYS A 54 -12.99 -4.33 11.58
C CYS A 54 -13.01 -5.85 11.35
N ARG A 55 -12.22 -6.61 12.12
CA ARG A 55 -12.18 -8.08 12.00
C ARG A 55 -13.51 -8.74 12.38
N GLU A 56 -14.16 -8.24 13.43
CA GLU A 56 -15.49 -8.72 13.84
C GLU A 56 -16.54 -8.43 12.75
N ALA A 57 -16.39 -7.34 12.01
CA ALA A 57 -17.18 -7.04 10.81
C ALA A 57 -16.75 -7.82 9.55
N GLY A 58 -15.78 -8.74 9.65
CA GLY A 58 -15.28 -9.52 8.51
C GLY A 58 -14.33 -8.74 7.58
N ILE A 59 -13.81 -7.58 8.02
CA ILE A 59 -12.92 -6.71 7.24
C ILE A 59 -11.48 -6.90 7.74
N GLU A 60 -10.63 -7.44 6.88
CA GLU A 60 -9.20 -7.54 7.18
C GLU A 60 -8.49 -6.21 6.89
N VAL A 61 -7.92 -5.58 7.93
CA VAL A 61 -7.24 -4.28 7.80
C VAL A 61 -5.85 -4.28 8.45
N LYS A 62 -4.89 -3.66 7.78
CA LYS A 62 -3.54 -3.39 8.34
C LYS A 62 -3.50 -2.00 8.97
N LYS A 63 -2.52 -1.78 9.86
CA LYS A 63 -2.30 -0.46 10.49
C LYS A 63 -2.16 0.64 9.43
N ASN A 64 -1.36 0.39 8.39
CA ASN A 64 -1.13 1.36 7.33
C ASN A 64 -2.39 1.67 6.52
N ASP A 65 -3.32 0.71 6.37
CA ASP A 65 -4.56 0.95 5.64
C ASP A 65 -5.50 1.85 6.45
N LEU A 66 -5.59 1.64 7.76
CA LEU A 66 -6.33 2.53 8.66
C LEU A 66 -5.78 3.96 8.63
N LEU A 67 -4.45 4.13 8.65
CA LEU A 67 -3.83 5.45 8.52
C LEU A 67 -4.14 6.12 7.18
N ARG A 68 -4.21 5.35 6.08
CA ARG A 68 -4.59 5.89 4.77
C ARG A 68 -6.06 6.30 4.70
N VAL A 69 -6.95 5.55 5.34
CA VAL A 69 -8.37 5.93 5.49
C VAL A 69 -8.49 7.21 6.32
N ALA A 70 -7.77 7.30 7.43
CA ALA A 70 -7.76 8.50 8.27
C ALA A 70 -7.24 9.73 7.49
N LEU A 71 -6.17 9.58 6.71
CA LEU A 71 -5.65 10.67 5.86
C LEU A 71 -6.65 11.13 4.80
N ALA A 72 -7.37 10.20 4.18
CA ALA A 72 -8.43 10.53 3.22
C ALA A 72 -9.54 11.34 3.91
N GLN A 73 -10.00 10.88 5.08
CA GLN A 73 -11.02 11.58 5.86
C GLN A 73 -10.58 12.99 6.28
N VAL A 74 -9.31 13.15 6.68
CA VAL A 74 -8.73 14.47 7.02
C VAL A 74 -8.65 15.37 5.78
N GLY A 75 -8.37 14.81 4.60
CA GLY A 75 -8.33 15.54 3.33
C GLY A 75 -9.68 16.14 2.91
N ASP A 76 -10.79 15.58 3.40
CA ASP A 76 -12.14 16.06 3.13
C ASP A 76 -12.65 17.11 4.16
N MET A 77 -11.88 17.39 5.22
CA MET A 77 -12.26 18.36 6.26
C MET A 77 -12.02 19.80 5.82
N ASP A 78 -12.85 20.73 6.32
CA ASP A 78 -12.62 22.16 6.17
C ASP A 78 -11.58 22.69 7.18
N ALA A 79 -10.99 23.86 6.89
CA ALA A 79 -9.94 24.42 7.72
C ALA A 79 -10.35 24.65 9.21
N PRO A 80 -11.56 25.15 9.52
CA PRO A 80 -12.03 25.24 10.90
C PRO A 80 -12.14 23.88 11.60
N GLY A 81 -12.71 22.86 10.93
CA GLY A 81 -12.85 21.52 11.49
C GLY A 81 -11.48 20.87 11.72
N LEU A 82 -10.55 21.03 10.79
CA LEU A 82 -9.18 20.53 10.94
C LEU A 82 -8.47 21.20 12.13
N LYS A 83 -8.61 22.52 12.29
CA LYS A 83 -8.03 23.24 13.44
C LYS A 83 -8.58 22.71 14.76
N GLN A 84 -9.89 22.54 14.87
CA GLN A 84 -10.50 21.98 16.08
C GLN A 84 -10.02 20.57 16.39
N ALA A 85 -9.89 19.72 15.38
CA ALA A 85 -9.37 18.37 15.54
C ALA A 85 -7.91 18.37 16.02
N LEU A 86 -7.06 19.26 15.49
CA LEU A 86 -5.67 19.42 15.92
C LEU A 86 -5.56 19.95 17.36
N ASP A 87 -6.39 20.93 17.73
CA ASP A 87 -6.40 21.51 19.09
C ASP A 87 -6.85 20.50 20.15
N ALA A 88 -7.61 19.47 19.76
CA ALA A 88 -8.07 18.40 20.65
C ALA A 88 -7.02 17.30 20.88
N LEU A 89 -5.93 17.28 20.11
CA LEU A 89 -4.90 16.25 20.25
C LEU A 89 -4.12 16.44 21.56
N PRO A 90 -3.93 15.36 22.36
CA PRO A 90 -3.04 15.42 23.50
C PRO A 90 -1.60 15.70 23.05
N PRO A 91 -0.83 16.48 23.81
CA PRO A 91 0.54 16.78 23.43
C PRO A 91 1.39 15.51 23.45
N LEU A 92 2.13 15.26 22.37
CA LEU A 92 3.17 14.23 22.35
C LEU A 92 4.36 14.70 23.17
N LYS A 93 4.78 13.91 24.17
CA LYS A 93 5.97 14.22 25.01
C LYS A 93 7.32 14.02 24.29
N GLY A 94 7.28 13.70 23.01
CA GLY A 94 8.40 13.61 22.08
C GLY A 94 7.84 13.72 20.67
N GLY A 95 8.59 14.34 19.76
CA GLY A 95 8.09 14.48 18.38
C GLY A 95 8.88 15.47 17.52
N ARG A 96 9.70 16.33 18.14
CA ARG A 96 10.77 17.03 17.44
C ARG A 96 11.85 17.46 18.43
N PRO A 97 13.16 17.21 18.21
CA PRO A 97 14.16 18.04 18.85
C PRO A 97 13.85 19.48 18.47
N GLY A 98 13.61 20.31 19.49
CA GLY A 98 13.47 21.75 19.32
C GLY A 98 14.66 22.26 18.53
N LYS A 99 14.41 23.09 17.52
CA LYS A 99 15.48 23.94 17.01
C LYS A 99 15.78 24.95 18.10
N ASP A 100 16.69 24.61 18.99
CA ASP A 100 17.44 25.61 19.74
C ASP A 100 18.40 26.27 18.75
N LYS A 101 18.12 27.56 18.50
CA LYS A 101 18.90 28.60 17.77
C LYS A 101 19.81 28.20 16.62
#